data_AF-A0A383BPZ3-F1
#
_entry.id   AF-A0A383BPZ3-F1
#
_cell.length_a   1.000
_cell.length_b   1.000
_cell.length_c   1.000
_cell.angle_alpha   90.00
_cell.angle_beta   90.00
_cell.angle_gamma   90.00
#
_symmetry.space_group_name_H-M   'P 1'
#
loop_
_entity.id
_entity.type
_entity.pdbx_description
1 polymer ?
#
loop_
_entity_poly.entity_id
_entity_poly.type
_entity_poly.pdbx_seq_one_letter_code
_entity_poly.pdbx_strand_id
1 'polypeptide(L)'
;ARVVKAFREGDQEKAKYWQRFYSMFPAKWAAYGLPPVMKAALKHFDIDMGDPSPPYKAISPRDHAQIGEFLRQIGLFEKGEPAQVSLTEVVSKLGREDTFLR
;
A
#
# COMPACT_ATOMS: atom_id res chain seq x y z
N ALA A 1 3.49 -13.93 -8.07
CA ALA A 1 3.53 -13.19 -6.80
C ALA A 1 4.98 -13.06 -6.30
N ARG A 2 5.40 -11.89 -5.79
CA ARG A 2 6.79 -11.61 -5.37
C ARG A 2 7.26 -12.50 -4.20
N VAL A 3 6.39 -12.79 -3.22
CA VAL A 3 6.66 -13.74 -2.11
C VAL A 3 7.05 -15.12 -2.63
N VAL A 4 6.19 -15.71 -3.46
CA VAL A 4 6.39 -17.06 -4.00
C VAL A 4 7.65 -17.14 -4.87
N LYS A 5 7.93 -16.10 -5.66
CA LYS A 5 9.15 -16.03 -6.47
C LYS A 5 10.40 -16.08 -5.58
N ALA A 6 10.51 -15.19 -4.60
CA ALA A 6 11.66 -15.13 -3.69
C ALA A 6 11.84 -16.44 -2.91
N PHE A 7 10.74 -17.03 -2.42
CA PHE A 7 10.79 -18.30 -1.70
C PHE A 7 11.31 -19.45 -2.58
N ARG A 8 10.84 -19.54 -3.83
CA ARG A 8 11.31 -20.56 -4.80
C ARG A 8 12.77 -20.38 -5.20
N GLU A 9 13.25 -19.14 -5.23
CA GLU A 9 14.66 -18.80 -5.49
C GLU A 9 15.56 -19.03 -4.26
N GLY A 10 15.01 -19.44 -3.12
CA GLY A 10 15.75 -19.64 -1.87
C GLY A 10 16.08 -18.34 -1.12
N ASP A 11 15.64 -17.18 -1.63
CA ASP A 11 15.84 -15.87 -1.02
C ASP A 11 14.82 -15.64 0.11
N GLN A 12 15.12 -16.22 1.27
CA GLN A 12 14.26 -16.18 2.46
C GLN A 12 14.07 -14.76 3.01
N GLU A 13 15.09 -13.91 2.94
CA GLU A 13 14.99 -12.53 3.44
C GLU A 13 14.04 -11.70 2.59
N LYS A 14 14.14 -11.82 1.26
CA LYS A 14 13.21 -11.15 0.35
C LYS A 14 11.80 -11.74 0.45
N ALA A 15 11.66 -13.05 0.67
CA ALA A 15 10.36 -13.66 0.91
C ALA A 15 9.68 -13.09 2.16
N LYS A 16 10.40 -13.02 3.29
CA LYS A 16 9.91 -12.41 4.54
C LYS A 16 9.56 -10.93 4.34
N TYR A 17 10.39 -10.18 3.62
CA TYR A 17 10.13 -8.78 3.31
C TYR A 17 8.79 -8.61 2.60
N TRP A 18 8.54 -9.34 1.51
CA TRP A 18 7.26 -9.27 0.79
C TRP A 18 6.09 -9.81 1.60
N GLN A 19 6.31 -10.85 2.41
CA GLN A 19 5.28 -11.44 3.26
C GLN A 19 4.74 -10.43 4.28
N ARG A 20 5.59 -9.55 4.84
CA ARG A 20 5.14 -8.50 5.78
C ARG A 20 4.08 -7.59 5.15
N PHE A 21 4.29 -7.16 3.91
CA PHE A 21 3.31 -6.32 3.21
C PHE A 21 2.04 -7.09 2.87
N TYR A 22 2.16 -8.35 2.44
CA TYR A 22 1.01 -9.22 2.19
C TYR A 22 0.20 -9.51 3.46
N SER A 23 0.82 -9.58 4.63
CA SER A 23 0.09 -9.73 5.90
C SER A 23 -0.58 -8.42 6.35
N MET A 24 0.01 -7.26 6.06
CA MET A 24 -0.54 -5.95 6.42
C MET A 24 -1.70 -5.50 5.53
N PHE A 25 -1.61 -5.79 4.23
CA PHE A 25 -2.68 -5.53 3.27
C PHE A 25 -3.43 -6.82 2.95
N PRO A 26 -4.76 -6.89 3.18
CA PRO A 26 -5.67 -5.78 3.45
C PRO A 26 -6.02 -5.59 4.94
N ALA A 27 -5.34 -6.27 5.87
CA ALA A 27 -5.69 -6.32 7.29
C ALA A 27 -5.90 -4.94 7.95
N LYS A 28 -5.16 -3.90 7.55
CA LYS A 28 -5.34 -2.51 8.03
C LYS A 28 -6.77 -1.96 7.86
N TRP A 29 -7.55 -2.49 6.91
CA TRP A 29 -8.91 -2.04 6.60
C TRP A 29 -9.95 -3.16 6.77
N ALA A 30 -9.67 -4.14 7.63
CA ALA A 30 -10.53 -5.32 7.83
C ALA A 30 -11.98 -4.98 8.20
N ALA A 31 -12.25 -3.80 8.78
CA ALA A 31 -13.59 -3.32 9.11
C ALA A 31 -14.54 -3.23 7.90
N TYR A 32 -14.01 -3.06 6.69
CA TYR A 32 -14.81 -3.06 5.45
C TYR A 32 -15.03 -4.46 4.88
N GLY A 33 -14.22 -5.44 5.31
CA GLY A 33 -14.13 -6.76 4.68
C GLY A 33 -13.18 -6.78 3.49
N LEU A 34 -12.78 -7.99 3.09
CA LEU A 34 -11.83 -8.21 2.01
C LEU A 34 -12.33 -7.66 0.65
N PRO A 35 -13.56 -7.94 0.18
CA PRO A 35 -13.96 -7.53 -1.17
C PRO A 35 -13.95 -6.01 -1.41
N PRO A 36 -14.49 -5.15 -0.52
CA PRO A 36 -14.44 -3.70 -0.72
C PRO A 36 -13.03 -3.13 -0.78
N VAL A 37 -12.12 -3.62 0.08
CA VAL A 37 -10.72 -3.14 0.10
C VAL A 37 -10.01 -3.53 -1.19
N MET A 38 -10.25 -4.74 -1.70
CA MET A 38 -9.67 -5.18 -2.98
C MET A 38 -10.22 -4.36 -4.16
N LYS A 39 -11.54 -4.10 -4.21
CA LYS A 39 -12.12 -3.22 -5.24
C LYS A 39 -11.52 -1.81 -5.22
N ALA A 40 -11.38 -1.21 -4.03
CA ALA A 40 -10.76 0.10 -3.88
C ALA A 40 -9.27 0.10 -4.29
N ALA A 41 -8.52 -0.95 -3.94
CA ALA A 41 -7.12 -1.09 -4.36
C ALA A 41 -6.99 -1.15 -5.90
N LEU A 42 -7.88 -1.87 -6.57
CA LEU A 42 -7.88 -2.04 -8.03
C LEU A 42 -8.15 -0.75 -8.80
N LYS A 43 -8.91 0.18 -8.21
CA LYS A 43 -9.10 1.53 -8.80
C LYS A 43 -7.79 2.29 -8.98
N HIS A 44 -6.77 2.05 -8.13
CA HIS A 44 -5.43 2.64 -8.30
C HIS A 44 -4.59 1.98 -9.39
N PHE A 45 -5.05 0.85 -9.94
CA PHE A 45 -4.49 0.18 -11.12
C PHE A 45 -5.37 0.40 -12.36
N ASP A 46 -6.17 1.47 -12.38
CA ASP A 46 -7.11 1.82 -13.45
C ASP A 46 -8.19 0.74 -13.73
N ILE A 47 -8.47 -0.11 -12.74
CA ILE A 47 -9.51 -1.15 -12.83
C ILE A 47 -10.67 -0.77 -11.89
N ASP A 48 -11.75 -0.23 -12.46
CA ASP A 48 -12.96 0.09 -11.72
C ASP A 48 -13.96 -1.07 -11.74
N MET A 49 -14.20 -1.67 -10.56
CA MET A 49 -15.17 -2.75 -10.35
C MET A 49 -16.49 -2.27 -9.74
N GLY A 50 -16.72 -0.96 -9.76
CA GLY A 50 -17.86 -0.30 -9.13
C GLY A 50 -17.85 -0.45 -7.61
N ASP A 51 -18.94 -0.01 -7.00
CA ASP A 51 -19.09 -0.07 -5.55
C ASP A 51 -19.39 -1.49 -5.05
N PRO A 52 -19.06 -1.79 -3.79
CA PRO A 52 -19.48 -3.05 -3.18
C PRO A 52 -21.00 -3.10 -3.05
N SER A 53 -21.59 -4.29 -3.26
CA SER A 53 -23.01 -4.51 -2.99
C SER A 53 -23.26 -4.69 -1.50
N PRO A 54 -24.49 -4.45 -1.00
CA PRO A 54 -24.88 -4.85 0.34
C PRO A 54 -24.55 -6.32 0.62
N PRO A 55 -24.16 -6.68 1.87
CA PRO A 55 -24.14 -5.85 3.09
C PRO A 55 -22.85 -5.02 3.28
N TYR A 56 -21.92 -5.05 2.33
CA TYR A 56 -20.63 -4.38 2.45
C TYR A 56 -20.76 -2.87 2.28
N LYS A 57 -20.04 -2.11 3.10
CA LYS A 57 -19.98 -0.64 3.01
C LYS A 57 -18.92 -0.22 2.00
N ALA A 58 -19.18 0.89 1.30
CA ALA A 58 -18.18 1.55 0.48
C ALA A 58 -17.00 2.03 1.33
N ILE A 59 -15.80 2.05 0.76
CA ILE A 59 -14.60 2.59 1.39
C ILE A 59 -14.73 4.12 1.47
N SER A 60 -14.42 4.70 2.63
CA SER A 60 -14.42 6.17 2.77
C SER A 60 -13.38 6.84 1.86
N PRO A 61 -13.58 8.10 1.41
CA PRO A 61 -12.57 8.80 0.61
C PRO A 61 -11.20 8.89 1.28
N ARG A 62 -11.17 9.09 2.61
CA ARG A 62 -9.94 9.11 3.41
C ARG A 62 -9.21 7.77 3.33
N ASP A 63 -9.91 6.67 3.58
CA ASP A 63 -9.29 5.34 3.58
C ASP A 63 -8.87 4.94 2.16
N HIS A 64 -9.63 5.34 1.15
CA HIS A 64 -9.26 5.14 -0.25
C HIS A 64 -7.92 5.81 -0.59
N ALA A 65 -7.70 7.04 -0.13
CA ALA A 65 -6.42 7.74 -0.28
C ALA A 65 -5.28 7.02 0.47
N GLN A 66 -5.54 6.54 1.69
CA GLN A 66 -4.55 5.77 2.47
C GLN A 66 -4.18 4.43 1.82
N ILE A 67 -5.15 3.73 1.21
CA ILE A 67 -4.88 2.51 0.44
C ILE A 67 -3.94 2.82 -0.73
N GLY A 68 -4.21 3.88 -1.49
CA GLY A 68 -3.35 4.30 -2.60
C GLY A 68 -1.94 4.62 -2.13
N GLU A 69 -1.81 5.33 -1.01
CA GLU A 69 -0.50 5.66 -0.45
C GLU A 69 0.27 4.43 0.01
N PHE A 70 -0.39 3.50 0.69
CA PHE A 70 0.22 2.23 1.07
C PHE A 70 0.74 1.46 -0.15
N LEU A 71 -0.07 1.36 -1.21
CA LEU A 71 0.30 0.63 -2.43
C LEU A 71 1.51 1.27 -3.15
N ARG A 72 1.67 2.61 -3.08
CA ARG A 72 2.87 3.34 -3.55
C ARG A 72 4.09 3.04 -2.71
N GLN A 73 3.96 3.11 -1.39
CA GLN A 73 5.07 2.88 -0.48
C GLN A 73 5.65 1.47 -0.58
N ILE A 74 4.82 0.46 -0.83
CA ILE A 74 5.30 -0.92 -0.99
C ILE A 74 5.94 -1.20 -2.37
N GLY A 75 6.01 -0.20 -3.26
CA GLY A 75 6.58 -0.33 -4.60
C GLY A 75 5.80 -1.31 -5.48
N LEU A 76 4.47 -1.40 -5.29
CA LEU A 76 3.62 -2.23 -6.14
C LEU A 76 3.26 -1.53 -7.46
N PHE A 77 3.39 -0.20 -7.53
CA PHE A 77 3.07 0.59 -8.72
C PHE A 77 4.16 0.70 -9.79
N GLU A 78 5.35 0.10 -9.60
CA GLU A 78 6.41 0.20 -10.63
C GLU A 78 6.80 -1.15 -11.26
N LYS A 79 6.86 -1.13 -12.60
CA LYS A 79 7.83 -1.91 -13.37
C LYS A 79 9.23 -1.41 -12.99
N GLY A 80 9.84 -2.03 -12.00
CA GLY A 80 11.28 -1.87 -11.71
C GLY A 80 11.58 -1.00 -10.49
N GLU A 81 12.37 -1.59 -9.60
CA GLU A 81 13.05 -1.05 -8.41
C GLU A 81 12.21 -0.55 -7.21
N PRO A 82 12.61 -0.89 -5.97
CA PRO A 82 11.93 -0.42 -4.76
C PRO A 82 12.17 1.07 -4.54
N ALA A 83 11.15 1.77 -4.03
CA ALA A 83 11.25 3.16 -3.61
C ALA A 83 12.40 3.33 -2.59
N GLN A 84 13.50 3.96 -3.02
CA GLN A 84 14.68 4.26 -2.21
C GLN A 84 14.50 5.47 -1.29
N VAL A 85 13.28 5.81 -0.88
CA VAL A 85 13.07 6.97 -0.02
C VAL A 85 12.92 6.51 1.43
N SER A 86 13.96 6.77 2.20
CA SER A 86 13.96 6.55 3.65
C SER A 86 12.98 7.51 4.31
N LEU A 87 12.04 6.98 5.10
CA LEU A 87 11.09 7.80 5.89
C LEU A 87 11.82 8.79 6.82
N THR A 88 13.02 8.43 7.28
CA THR A 88 13.89 9.30 8.09
C THR A 88 14.35 10.53 7.31
N GLU A 89 14.60 10.42 6.01
CA GLU A 89 15.01 11.54 5.15
C GLU A 89 13.84 12.49 4.88
N VAL A 90 12.64 11.95 4.64
CA VAL A 90 11.41 12.74 4.45
C VAL A 90 11.12 13.58 5.70
N VAL A 91 11.20 12.98 6.89
CA VAL A 91 10.98 13.68 8.16
C VAL A 91 12.04 14.75 8.40
N SER A 92 13.31 14.50 8.04
CA SER A 92 14.37 15.51 8.20
C SER A 92 14.19 16.74 7.29
N LYS A 93 13.55 16.57 6.13
CA LYS A 93 13.27 17.67 5.19
C LYS A 93 12.10 18.53 5.66
N LEU A 94 11.05 17.93 6.23
CA LEU A 94 9.93 18.68 6.80
C LEU A 94 10.38 19.65 7.90
N GLY A 95 11.29 19.23 8.79
CA GLY A 95 11.79 20.10 9.87
C GLY A 95 12.59 21.33 9.41
N ARG A 96 12.99 21.41 8.14
CA ARG A 96 13.68 22.59 7.59
C ARG A 96 12.72 23.64 7.02
N GLU A 97 11.53 23.25 6.58
CA GLU A 97 10.58 24.16 5.92
C GLU A 97 9.79 25.03 6.92
N ASP A 98 9.70 24.64 8.19
CA ASP A 98 9.03 25.41 9.26
C ASP A 98 9.80 26.64 9.76
N THR A 99 10.96 26.97 9.18
CA THR A 99 11.76 28.15 9.61
C THR A 99 11.32 29.47 8.96
N PHE A 100 10.40 29.45 7.99
CA PHE A 100 9.98 30.64 7.23
C PHE A 100 8.78 31.42 7.81
N LEU A 101 8.32 31.08 9.01
CA LEU A 101 7.34 31.88 9.77
C LEU A 101 7.98 32.40 11.06
N ARG A 102 8.81 33.43 10.94
CA ARG A 102 9.16 34.38 12.01
C ARG A 102 9.01 35.79 11.50
#